data_AF-A0A1Y1Q4J7-F1
#
_entry.id   AF-A0A1Y1Q4J7-F1
#
_cell.length_a   1.000
_cell.length_b   1.000
_cell.length_c   1.000
_cell.angle_alpha   90.00
_cell.angle_beta   90.00
_cell.angle_gamma   90.00
#
_symmetry.space_group_name_H-M   'P 1'
#
loop_
_entity.id
_entity.type
_entity.pdbx_description
1 polymer ?
#
loop_
_entity_poly.entity_id
_entity_poly.type
_entity_poly.pdbx_seq_one_letter_code
_entity_poly.pdbx_strand_id
1 'polypeptide(L)' 'MKTTRPFTNHRKIDLLGQNPDNPTLDIKRLQGQFLYRLRVGQWRVIFDRQEVVKVISIEKIKPRGDAY' A
#
# COMPACT_ATOMS: atom_id res chain seq x y z
N MET A 1 -15.32 -6.20 -23.32
CA MET A 1 -13.92 -5.69 -23.39
C MET A 1 -13.52 -5.14 -22.03
N LYS A 2 -12.55 -5.77 -21.34
CA LYS A 2 -11.96 -5.21 -20.11
C LYS A 2 -10.80 -4.31 -20.52
N THR A 3 -11.01 -3.00 -20.53
CA THR A 3 -9.96 -2.03 -20.79
C THR A 3 -9.03 -1.98 -19.57
N THR A 4 -8.04 -2.88 -19.55
CA THR A 4 -6.94 -2.81 -18.58
C THR A 4 -6.10 -1.59 -18.95
N ARG A 5 -6.34 -0.44 -18.30
CA ARG A 5 -5.40 0.69 -18.40
C ARG A 5 -4.08 0.22 -17.78
N PRO A 6 -2.99 0.09 -18.56
CA PRO A 6 -1.74 -0.36 -18.01
C PRO A 6 -1.11 0.84 -17.29
N PHE A 7 -0.61 0.64 -16.07
CA PHE A 7 0.30 1.56 -15.35
C PHE A 7 -0.21 2.79 -14.57
N THR A 8 -1.50 2.95 -14.22
CA THR A 8 -1.94 4.06 -13.32
C THR A 8 -1.59 3.85 -11.83
N ASN A 9 -0.93 2.75 -11.48
CA ASN A 9 -0.83 2.28 -10.09
C ASN A 9 0.29 2.91 -9.24
N HIS A 10 1.36 3.44 -9.83
CA HIS A 10 2.49 4.04 -9.09
C HIS A 10 2.05 5.23 -8.22
N ARG A 11 1.06 6.01 -8.70
CA ARG A 11 0.51 7.19 -8.02
C ARG A 11 0.02 6.91 -6.59
N LYS A 12 -0.31 5.66 -6.27
CA LYS A 12 -0.71 5.29 -4.90
C LYS A 12 0.43 5.39 -3.89
N ILE A 13 1.67 5.15 -4.31
CA ILE A 13 2.85 5.32 -3.44
C ILE A 13 3.11 6.80 -3.20
N ASP A 14 2.98 7.63 -4.24
CA ASP A 14 3.11 9.09 -4.09
C ASP A 14 2.03 9.65 -3.16
N LEU A 15 0.78 9.19 -3.32
CA LEU A 15 -0.33 9.56 -2.44
C LEU A 15 -0.12 9.09 -0.99
N LEU A 16 0.45 7.89 -0.79
CA LEU A 16 0.81 7.38 0.53
C LEU A 16 1.86 8.28 1.20
N GLY A 17 2.88 8.72 0.46
CA GLY A 17 3.91 9.63 0.96
C GLY A 17 3.38 11.04 1.26
N GLN A 18 2.38 11.52 0.51
CA GLN A 18 1.75 12.83 0.74
C GLN A 18 0.77 12.81 1.92
N ASN A 19 -0.10 11.81 1.98
CA ASN A 19 -1.10 11.67 3.03
C ASN A 19 -1.45 10.18 3.25
N PRO A 20 -0.87 9.52 4.26
CA PRO A 20 -1.15 8.13 4.57
C PRO A 20 -2.58 7.87 5.07
N ASP A 21 -3.32 8.91 5.46
CA ASP A 21 -4.73 8.84 5.86
C ASP A 21 -5.70 9.15 4.70
N ASN A 22 -5.19 9.25 3.47
CA ASN A 22 -6.02 9.53 2.31
C ASN A 22 -7.08 8.42 2.12
N PRO A 23 -8.39 8.74 2.15
CA PRO A 23 -9.46 7.73 2.15
C PRO A 23 -9.58 6.97 0.82
N THR A 24 -8.92 7.44 -0.25
CA THR A 24 -8.87 6.74 -1.54
C THR A 24 -7.84 5.60 -1.56
N LEU A 25 -6.96 5.54 -0.56
CA LEU A 25 -5.98 4.46 -0.40
C LEU A 25 -6.65 3.25 0.28
N ASP A 26 -6.53 2.08 -0.35
CA ASP A 26 -6.98 0.80 0.22
C ASP A 26 -5.90 0.28 1.19
N ILE A 27 -5.81 0.96 2.34
CA ILE A 27 -4.91 0.63 3.45
C ILE A 27 -5.68 -0.13 4.52
N LYS A 28 -5.10 -1.24 4.99
CA LYS A 28 -5.60 -1.96 6.17
C LYS A 28 -4.45 -2.32 7.10
N ARG A 29 -4.66 -2.19 8.40
CA ARG A 29 -3.74 -2.72 9.41
C ARG A 29 -3.77 -4.25 9.36
N LEU A 30 -2.61 -4.88 9.46
CA LEU A 30 -2.49 -6.33 9.56
C LEU A 30 -2.86 -6.80 10.97
N GLN A 31 -3.55 -7.93 11.07
CA GLN A 31 -3.90 -8.52 12.36
C GLN A 31 -2.64 -9.08 13.03
N GLY A 32 -2.50 -8.83 14.33
CA GLY A 32 -1.37 -9.33 15.13
C GLY A 32 0.00 -8.68 14.83
N GLN A 33 0.06 -7.64 14.00
CA GLN A 33 1.31 -6.95 13.65
C GLN A 33 1.10 -5.43 13.70
N PHE A 34 2.20 -4.68 13.91
CA PHE A 34 2.22 -3.22 13.81
C PHE A 34 2.42 -2.73 12.38
N LEU A 35 2.03 -3.52 11.38
CA LEU A 35 2.22 -3.22 9.97
C LEU A 35 0.89 -2.96 9.27
N TYR A 36 0.98 -2.24 8.15
CA TYR A 36 -0.13 -1.89 7.28
C TYR A 36 0.07 -2.52 5.90
N ARG A 37 -1.03 -2.68 5.16
CA ARG A 37 -1.04 -3.15 3.79
C ARG A 37 -1.78 -2.17 2.90
N LEU A 38 -1.11 -1.66 1.88
CA LEU A 38 -1.71 -0.91 0.77
C LEU A 38 -1.94 -1.83 -0.44
N ARG A 39 -3.13 -1.77 -1.05
CA ARG A 39 -3.41 -2.46 -2.33
C ARG A 39 -3.11 -1.58 -3.54
N VAL A 40 -2.20 -2.06 -4.37
CA VAL A 40 -1.75 -1.41 -5.61
C VAL A 40 -2.01 -2.34 -6.80
N GLY A 41 -3.24 -2.32 -7.30
CA GLY A 41 -3.68 -3.23 -8.35
C GLY A 41 -3.59 -4.71 -7.92
N GLN A 42 -2.67 -5.46 -8.55
CA GLN A 42 -2.39 -6.86 -8.25
C GLN A 42 -1.30 -7.06 -7.19
N TRP A 43 -0.71 -5.98 -6.69
CA TRP A 43 0.34 -6.02 -5.68
C TRP A 43 -0.18 -5.58 -4.31
N ARG A 44 0.46 -6.10 -3.27
CA ARG A 44 0.33 -5.68 -1.88
C ARG A 44 1.66 -5.10 -1.44
N VAL A 45 1.60 -3.91 -0.88
CA VAL A 45 2.75 -3.24 -0.28
C VAL A 45 2.53 -3.28 1.22
N ILE A 46 3.43 -3.94 1.94
CA ILE A 46 3.45 -3.98 3.40
C ILE A 46 4.40 -2.90 3.89
N PHE A 47 3.95 -2.09 4.84
CA PHE A 47 4.74 -0.98 5.35
C PHE A 47 4.53 -0.76 6.84
N ASP A 48 5.56 -0.24 7.50
CA ASP A 48 5.48 0.37 8.82
C ASP A 48 5.19 1.88 8.67
N ARG A 49 4.42 2.43 9.61
CA ARG A 49 4.10 3.86 9.67
C ARG A 49 4.52 4.41 11.02
N GLN A 50 5.60 5.18 11.00
CA GLN A 50 6.18 5.79 12.18
C GLN A 50 5.66 7.23 12.31
N GLU A 51 4.52 7.38 12.99
CA GLU A 51 3.79 8.66 13.08
C GLU A 51 4.63 9.81 13.62
N VAL A 52 5.47 9.55 14.63
CA VAL A 52 6.25 10.59 15.32
C VAL A 52 7.30 11.22 14.40
N VAL A 53 8.03 10.38 13.67
CA VAL A 53 9.10 10.82 12.74
C VAL A 53 8.60 11.00 11.31
N LYS A 54 7.31 10.72 11.05
CA LYS A 54 6.65 10.81 9.74
C LYS A 54 7.35 9.98 8.65
N VAL A 55 7.78 8.78 9.00
CA VAL A 55 8.44 7.84 8.09
C VAL A 55 7.48 6.71 7.71
N ILE A 56 7.47 6.36 6.42
CA ILE A 56 6.82 5.17 5.88
C ILE A 56 7.93 4.22 5.40
N SER A 57 8.10 3.10 6.09
CA SER A 57 9.11 2.09 5.74
C SER A 57 8.46 0.96 4.96
N ILE A 58 8.89 0.71 3.73
CA ILE A 58 8.36 -0.39 2.91
C ILE A 58 9.08 -1.68 3.28
N GLU A 59 8.35 -2.61 3.90
CA GLU A 59 8.89 -3.88 4.39
C GLU A 59 8.88 -4.95 3.29
N LYS A 60 7.77 -5.06 2.54
CA LYS A 60 7.59 -6.10 1.53
C LYS A 60 6.69 -5.63 0.40
N ILE A 61 6.99 -6.08 -0.83
CA ILE A 61 6.11 -5.94 -1.99
C ILE A 61 5.86 -7.34 -2.55
N LYS A 62 4.59 -7.77 -2.59
CA LYS A 62 4.21 -9.12 -3.03
C LYS A 62 3.02 -9.12 -3.97
N PRO A 63 2.96 -10.03 -4.96
CA PRO A 63 1.76 -10.22 -5.76
C PRO A 63 0.62 -10.78 -4.91
N ARG A 64 -0.63 -10.56 -5.31
CA ARG A 64 -1.84 -10.96 -4.56
C ARG A 64 -1.91 -12.46 -4.28
N GLY A 65 -1.34 -13.29 -5.13
CA GLY A 65 -1.35 -14.75 -4.99
C GLY A 65 -0.38 -15.31 -3.95
N ASP A 66 0.60 -14.52 -3.51
CA ASP A 66 1.77 -14.98 -2.75
C ASP A 66 1.83 -14.38 -1.32
N ALA A 67 0.69 -13.86 -0.86
CA ALA A 67 0.59 -13.07 0.37
C ALA A 67 -0.30 -13.69 1.46
N TYR A 68 -0.50 -15.01 1.40
CA TYR A 68 -0.93 -15.86 2.50
C TYR A 68 -0.02 -17.07 2.55
#